data_AF-A0A239GAY9-F1
#
_entry.id   AF-A0A239GAY9-F1
#
_cell.length_a   1.000
_cell.length_b   1.000
_cell.length_c   1.000
_cell.angle_alpha   90.00
_cell.angle_beta   90.00
_cell.angle_gamma   90.00
#
_symmetry.space_group_name_H-M   'P 1'
#
loop_
_entity.id
_entity.type
_entity.pdbx_description
1 polymer ?
#
loop_
_entity_poly.entity_id
_entity_poly.type
_entity_poly.pdbx_seq_one_letter_code
_entity_poly.pdbx_strand_id
1 'polypeptide(L)'
;MGVNLAQANYYLGDRALMNLAQGGGWASQRPGISGWQPFAAGQLDGLGNVTSLLTSETANIPLVPPEGVFGTSPTRVRCTWAGTGTLTAGGALSGLTRAANSLEFDWTPAGGPKTLAVWITISRTDVADPVRQLDCREKTASATARFSPAFLAS
;
A
#
# COMPACT_ATOMS: atom_id res chain seq x y z
N MET A 1 -23.25 -17.69 -1.10
CA MET A 1 -22.48 -17.49 -2.35
C MET A 1 -21.26 -16.66 -2.00
N GLY A 2 -20.08 -17.27 -1.96
CA GLY A 2 -18.83 -16.58 -1.67
C GLY A 2 -18.26 -16.03 -2.97
N VAL A 3 -18.12 -14.71 -3.06
CA VAL A 3 -17.35 -14.09 -4.15
C VAL A 3 -15.89 -14.50 -3.94
N ASN A 4 -15.38 -15.29 -4.88
CA ASN A 4 -13.97 -15.66 -4.93
C ASN A 4 -13.22 -14.46 -5.50
N LEU A 5 -12.89 -13.48 -4.64
CA LEU A 5 -12.08 -12.33 -5.05
C LEU A 5 -10.67 -12.86 -5.35
N ALA A 6 -10.34 -12.99 -6.64
CA ALA A 6 -8.97 -13.17 -7.07
C ALA A 6 -8.10 -12.08 -6.43
N GLN A 7 -6.90 -12.43 -5.96
CA GLN A 7 -5.96 -11.47 -5.39
C GLN A 7 -5.81 -10.28 -6.35
N ALA A 8 -6.05 -9.07 -5.85
CA ALA A 8 -5.90 -7.86 -6.63
C ALA A 8 -4.43 -7.73 -7.04
N ASN A 9 -4.13 -8.11 -8.29
CA ASN A 9 -2.78 -8.03 -8.83
C ASN A 9 -2.42 -6.57 -9.08
N TYR A 10 -1.33 -6.10 -8.50
CA TYR A 10 -0.80 -4.74 -8.72
C TYR A 10 -0.45 -4.43 -10.20
N TYR A 11 -0.46 -5.44 -11.08
CA TYR A 11 -0.24 -5.30 -12.53
C TYR A 11 -1.52 -5.45 -13.38
N LEU A 12 -2.66 -5.83 -12.79
CA LEU A 12 -3.95 -5.84 -13.48
C LEU A 12 -4.69 -4.54 -13.12
N GLY A 13 -5.17 -3.82 -14.15
CA GLY A 13 -5.86 -2.55 -13.98
C GLY A 13 -7.24 -2.66 -13.29
N ASP A 14 -7.72 -3.88 -13.04
CA ASP A 14 -9.00 -4.14 -12.40
C ASP A 14 -8.87 -4.04 -10.88
N ARG A 15 -9.12 -2.83 -10.37
CA ARG A 15 -9.17 -2.57 -8.94
C ARG A 15 -10.54 -2.96 -8.39
N ALA A 16 -10.62 -4.08 -7.68
CA ALA A 16 -11.83 -4.45 -6.95
C ALA A 16 -12.01 -3.67 -5.64
N LEU A 17 -10.91 -3.37 -4.94
CA LEU A 17 -10.93 -2.83 -3.57
C LEU A 17 -10.53 -1.35 -3.53
N MET A 18 -11.19 -0.59 -2.65
CA MET A 18 -10.83 0.81 -2.46
C MET A 18 -9.52 1.02 -1.72
N ASN A 19 -9.15 0.09 -0.84
CA ASN A 19 -7.86 0.12 -0.20
C ASN A 19 -6.80 -0.43 -1.16
N LEU A 20 -5.95 0.46 -1.66
CA LEU A 20 -4.87 0.19 -2.60
C LEU A 20 -3.80 -0.73 -2.00
N ALA A 21 -3.66 -0.78 -0.68
CA ALA A 21 -2.71 -1.67 0.00
C ALA A 21 -3.24 -3.11 0.12
N GLN A 22 -4.55 -3.34 -0.02
CA GLN A 22 -5.17 -4.64 0.23
C GLN A 22 -4.92 -5.68 -0.88
N GLY A 23 -4.41 -5.25 -2.04
CA GLY A 23 -3.93 -6.15 -3.09
C GLY A 23 -2.47 -6.58 -2.96
N GLY A 24 -1.70 -5.95 -2.07
CA GLY A 24 -0.29 -6.25 -1.85
C GLY A 24 -0.05 -7.23 -0.72
N GLY A 25 1.07 -7.95 -0.79
CA GLY A 25 1.66 -8.64 0.37
C GLY A 25 2.87 -7.87 0.88
N TRP A 26 3.08 -7.87 2.20
CA TRP A 26 4.30 -7.33 2.78
C TRP A 26 5.51 -8.17 2.37
N ALA A 27 6.59 -7.48 1.97
CA ALA A 27 7.86 -8.08 1.63
C ALA A 27 8.99 -7.40 2.40
N SER A 28 9.94 -8.20 2.86
CA SER A 28 11.14 -7.77 3.56
C SER A 28 12.16 -7.21 2.58
N GLN A 29 12.85 -6.13 2.97
CA GLN A 29 14.06 -5.67 2.30
C GLN A 29 15.17 -5.50 3.34
N ARG A 30 16.26 -6.24 3.13
CA ARG A 30 17.42 -6.29 4.04
C ARG A 30 18.67 -5.74 3.36
N PRO A 31 19.56 -5.05 4.10
CA PRO A 31 20.83 -4.59 3.57
C PRO A 31 21.65 -5.74 2.98
N GLY A 32 22.28 -5.51 1.84
CA GLY A 32 23.14 -6.50 1.17
C GLY A 32 22.38 -7.60 0.40
N ILE A 33 21.04 -7.60 0.41
CA ILE A 33 20.23 -8.53 -0.38
C ILE A 33 19.49 -7.74 -1.46
N SER A 34 19.63 -8.18 -2.72
CA SER A 34 18.93 -7.57 -3.84
C SER A 34 17.45 -7.96 -3.84
N GLY A 35 16.59 -6.98 -4.08
CA GLY A 35 15.14 -7.19 -4.22
C GLY A 35 14.39 -7.44 -2.92
N TRP A 36 13.06 -7.50 -3.05
CA TRP A 36 12.15 -7.81 -1.96
C TRP A 36 12.06 -9.30 -1.72
N GLN A 37 12.02 -9.69 -0.46
CA GLN A 37 12.12 -11.07 0.01
C GLN A 37 10.89 -11.42 0.86
N PRO A 38 10.56 -12.70 1.03
CA PRO A 38 9.64 -13.12 2.09
C PRO A 38 10.17 -12.72 3.47
N PHE A 39 9.26 -12.45 4.41
CA PHE A 39 9.58 -12.26 5.81
C PHE A 39 10.09 -13.55 6.46
N ALA A 40 10.96 -13.43 7.47
CA ALA A 40 11.28 -14.56 8.33
C ALA A 40 10.07 -14.93 9.21
N ALA A 41 10.06 -16.17 9.70
CA ALA A 41 8.98 -16.67 10.54
C ALA A 41 8.82 -15.80 11.81
N GLY A 42 7.57 -15.46 12.16
CA GLY A 42 7.25 -14.69 13.36
C GLY A 42 7.31 -13.16 13.21
N GLN A 43 7.74 -12.63 12.06
CA GLN A 43 7.74 -11.18 11.82
C GLN A 43 6.39 -10.64 11.34
N LEU A 44 5.52 -11.53 10.88
CA LEU A 44 4.13 -11.26 10.55
C LEU A 44 3.22 -11.97 11.55
N ASP A 45 2.13 -11.32 11.97
CA ASP A 45 1.06 -11.99 12.72
C ASP A 45 0.14 -12.81 11.80
N GLY A 46 -0.85 -13.51 12.38
CA GLY A 46 -1.83 -14.29 11.62
C GLY A 46 -2.74 -13.48 10.70
N LEU A 47 -2.73 -12.15 10.80
CA LEU A 47 -3.44 -11.22 9.91
C LEU A 47 -2.50 -10.59 8.88
N GLY A 48 -1.21 -10.92 8.89
CA GLY A 48 -0.20 -10.39 8.00
C GLY A 48 0.33 -9.01 8.39
N ASN A 49 0.09 -8.52 9.61
CA ASN A 49 0.68 -7.26 10.07
C ASN A 49 2.15 -7.46 10.42
N VAL A 50 2.99 -6.46 10.13
CA VAL A 50 4.42 -6.47 10.47
C VAL A 50 4.60 -6.17 11.96
N THR A 51 4.88 -7.20 12.74
CA THR A 51 5.02 -7.11 14.20
C THR A 51 6.46 -6.81 14.62
N SER A 52 7.44 -7.16 13.80
CA SER A 52 8.85 -6.90 14.09
C SER A 52 9.69 -6.79 12.81
N LEU A 53 10.77 -6.03 12.90
CA LEU A 53 11.79 -5.89 11.87
C LEU A 53 13.15 -6.25 12.47
N LEU A 54 13.98 -6.96 11.70
CA LEU A 54 15.39 -7.14 12.03
C LEU A 54 16.12 -5.79 11.95
N THR A 55 17.32 -5.74 12.52
CA THR A 55 18.16 -4.54 12.45
C THR A 55 18.35 -4.08 11.00
N SER A 56 17.97 -2.83 10.72
CA SER A 56 18.04 -2.19 9.40
C SER A 56 17.17 -2.83 8.29
N GLU A 57 16.29 -3.76 8.64
CA GLU A 57 15.28 -4.29 7.73
C GLU A 57 14.12 -3.29 7.56
N THR A 58 13.51 -3.32 6.38
CA THR A 58 12.28 -2.58 6.11
C THR A 58 11.21 -3.52 5.55
N ALA A 59 9.94 -3.20 5.82
CA ALA A 59 8.81 -3.87 5.18
C ALA A 59 8.29 -3.00 4.03
N ASN A 60 8.09 -3.58 2.86
CA ASN A 60 7.54 -2.89 1.70
C ASN A 60 6.24 -3.58 1.28
N ILE A 61 5.22 -2.80 0.93
CA ILE A 61 3.99 -3.32 0.32
C ILE A 61 3.72 -2.52 -0.96
N PRO A 62 3.62 -3.18 -2.12
CA PRO A 62 3.23 -2.50 -3.34
C PRO A 62 1.77 -2.08 -3.25
N LEU A 63 1.46 -0.91 -3.78
CA LEU A 63 0.09 -0.45 -3.90
C LEU A 63 -0.49 -0.85 -5.25
N VAL A 64 -1.76 -1.23 -5.26
CA VAL A 64 -2.55 -1.32 -6.49
C VAL A 64 -2.74 0.11 -7.03
N PRO A 65 -2.61 0.32 -8.35
CA PRO A 65 -2.77 1.65 -8.92
C PRO A 65 -4.19 2.24 -8.69
N PRO A 66 -4.32 3.54 -8.33
CA PRO A 66 -5.62 4.19 -8.23
C PRO A 66 -6.23 4.45 -9.62
N GLU A 67 -7.55 4.62 -9.70
CA GLU A 67 -8.24 4.81 -10.98
C GLU A 67 -7.80 6.11 -11.68
N GLY A 68 -7.67 7.19 -10.91
CA GLY A 68 -7.24 8.48 -11.42
C GLY A 68 -5.86 8.48 -12.10
N VAL A 69 -5.03 7.46 -11.85
CA VAL A 69 -3.64 7.41 -12.38
C VAL A 69 -3.59 7.30 -13.90
N PHE A 70 -4.65 6.78 -14.52
CA PHE A 70 -4.74 6.65 -15.98
C PHE A 70 -5.26 7.93 -16.66
N GLY A 71 -5.59 8.96 -15.87
CA GLY A 71 -5.83 10.31 -16.36
C GLY A 71 -4.55 11.06 -16.70
N THR A 72 -4.69 12.36 -16.99
CA THR A 72 -3.56 13.26 -17.33
C THR A 72 -2.98 13.99 -16.13
N SER A 73 -3.61 13.91 -14.96
CA SER A 73 -3.26 14.67 -13.76
C SER A 73 -2.83 13.74 -12.61
N PRO A 74 -1.88 14.16 -11.76
CA PRO A 74 -1.46 13.36 -10.61
C PRO A 74 -2.64 12.99 -9.71
N THR A 75 -2.62 11.78 -9.18
CA THR A 75 -3.70 11.30 -8.29
C THR A 75 -3.24 11.38 -6.85
N ARG A 76 -3.89 12.24 -6.06
CA ARG A 76 -3.60 12.38 -4.62
C ARG A 76 -4.09 11.14 -3.88
N VAL A 77 -3.18 10.47 -3.19
CA VAL A 77 -3.45 9.31 -2.32
C VAL A 77 -3.22 9.70 -0.87
N ARG A 78 -4.12 9.26 0.00
CA ARG A 78 -3.97 9.32 1.46
C ARG A 78 -3.85 7.90 1.99
N CYS A 79 -2.82 7.67 2.79
CA CYS A 79 -2.64 6.47 3.58
C CYS A 79 -2.82 6.78 5.07
N THR A 80 -3.55 5.93 5.77
CA THR A 80 -3.71 5.98 7.24
C THR A 80 -3.45 4.61 7.83
N TRP A 81 -3.01 4.55 9.09
CA TRP A 81 -2.81 3.29 9.80
C TRP A 81 -3.10 3.46 11.29
N ALA A 82 -3.36 2.35 11.96
CA ALA A 82 -3.35 2.28 13.41
C ALA A 82 -1.99 1.73 13.91
N GLY A 83 -1.72 1.97 15.19
CA GLY A 83 -0.50 1.53 15.84
C GLY A 83 0.67 2.50 15.74
N THR A 84 1.80 2.08 16.26
CA THR A 84 2.99 2.90 16.41
C THR A 84 4.10 2.42 15.47
N GLY A 85 4.59 3.32 14.62
CA GLY A 85 5.64 3.00 13.67
C GLY A 85 6.03 4.17 12.77
N THR A 86 7.06 3.96 11.96
CA THR A 86 7.56 4.94 10.98
C THR A 86 7.30 4.41 9.58
N LEU A 87 6.46 5.12 8.83
CA LEU A 87 6.14 4.80 7.45
C LEU A 87 6.62 5.90 6.49
N THR A 88 6.95 5.49 5.26
CA THR A 88 7.15 6.36 4.11
C THR A 88 6.51 5.75 2.87
N ALA A 89 6.43 6.52 1.79
CA ALA A 89 6.13 6.01 0.46
C ALA A 89 7.36 6.12 -0.44
N GLY A 90 7.44 5.25 -1.46
CA GLY A 90 8.49 5.27 -2.49
C GLY A 90 7.92 4.91 -3.87
N GLY A 91 8.73 5.10 -4.91
CA GLY A 91 8.35 4.86 -6.31
C GLY A 91 8.02 6.15 -7.07
N ALA A 92 7.11 6.05 -8.03
CA ALA A 92 6.72 7.16 -8.89
C ALA A 92 5.68 8.07 -8.23
N LEU A 93 6.14 8.89 -7.29
CA LEU A 93 5.31 9.82 -6.54
C LEU A 93 6.01 11.17 -6.34
N SER A 94 5.22 12.17 -5.97
CA SER A 94 5.68 13.50 -5.54
C SER A 94 4.83 14.02 -4.38
N GLY A 95 5.16 15.19 -3.84
CA GLY A 95 4.33 15.88 -2.85
C GLY A 95 4.10 15.10 -1.54
N LEU A 96 5.05 14.26 -1.14
CA LEU A 96 4.94 13.45 0.08
C LEU A 96 4.88 14.33 1.32
N THR A 97 3.80 14.18 2.08
CA THR A 97 3.56 14.84 3.36
C THR A 97 3.29 13.79 4.43
N ARG A 98 3.76 14.04 5.66
CA ARG A 98 3.64 13.11 6.78
C ARG A 98 2.95 13.77 7.97
N ALA A 99 2.10 13.01 8.64
CA ALA A 99 1.61 13.30 9.99
C ALA A 99 1.73 12.03 10.86
N ALA A 100 1.28 12.08 12.11
CA ALA A 100 1.52 11.01 13.09
C ALA A 100 1.14 9.59 12.60
N ASN A 101 -0.05 9.46 12.01
CA ASN A 101 -0.59 8.18 11.52
C ASN A 101 -1.14 8.29 10.09
N SER A 102 -0.58 9.21 9.31
CA SER A 102 -0.99 9.39 7.93
C SER A 102 0.14 9.86 7.02
N LEU A 103 0.07 9.43 5.78
CA LEU A 103 0.89 9.93 4.67
C LEU A 103 -0.05 10.40 3.58
N GLU A 104 0.33 11.46 2.87
CA GLU A 104 -0.29 11.77 1.60
C GLU A 104 0.77 12.06 0.55
N PHE A 105 0.51 11.67 -0.68
CA PHE A 105 1.39 11.88 -1.82
C PHE A 105 0.58 11.94 -3.11
N ASP A 106 1.21 12.47 -4.16
CA ASP A 106 0.66 12.48 -5.52
C ASP A 106 1.29 11.35 -6.32
N TRP A 107 0.47 10.40 -6.76
CA TRP A 107 0.88 9.34 -7.67
C TRP A 107 1.03 9.93 -9.08
N THR A 108 2.20 9.76 -9.68
CA THR A 108 2.50 10.25 -11.03
C THR A 108 1.53 9.63 -12.06
N PRO A 109 0.97 10.43 -13.00
CA PRO A 109 0.14 9.89 -14.08
C PRO A 109 0.85 8.79 -14.86
N ALA A 110 0.12 7.78 -15.30
CA ALA A 110 0.66 6.67 -16.06
C ALA A 110 1.28 7.12 -17.39
N GLY A 111 0.70 8.14 -18.04
CA GLY A 111 1.16 8.64 -19.35
C GLY A 111 1.02 7.61 -20.47
N GLY A 112 0.24 6.55 -20.26
CA GLY A 112 0.09 5.41 -21.17
C GLY A 112 -0.69 4.26 -20.53
N PRO A 113 -0.68 3.06 -21.15
CA PRO A 113 -1.47 1.91 -20.69
C PRO A 113 -0.90 1.22 -19.44
N LYS A 114 0.29 1.63 -18.97
CA LYS A 114 0.96 1.08 -17.80
C LYS A 114 1.32 2.19 -16.84
N THR A 115 1.08 1.97 -15.57
CA THR A 115 1.49 2.88 -14.49
C THR A 115 2.82 2.45 -13.89
N LEU A 116 3.52 3.40 -13.30
CA LEU A 116 4.73 3.16 -12.52
C LEU A 116 4.35 2.76 -11.09
N ALA A 117 5.15 1.89 -10.49
CA ALA A 117 4.89 1.36 -9.15
C ALA A 117 5.08 2.43 -8.07
N VAL A 118 4.20 2.35 -7.06
CA VAL A 118 4.33 3.05 -5.78
C VAL A 118 4.15 2.02 -4.67
N TRP A 119 4.87 2.19 -3.57
CA TRP A 119 4.81 1.30 -2.42
C TRP A 119 4.90 2.08 -1.11
N ILE A 120 4.46 1.43 -0.04
CA ILE A 120 4.64 1.92 1.34
C ILE A 120 5.75 1.12 2.00
N THR A 121 6.60 1.82 2.75
CA THR A 121 7.71 1.23 3.49
C THR A 121 7.52 1.48 4.99
N ILE A 122 7.55 0.43 5.81
CA ILE A 122 7.71 0.52 7.27
C ILE A 122 9.20 0.36 7.59
N SER A 123 9.79 1.34 8.25
CA SER A 123 11.17 1.26 8.76
C SER A 123 11.25 1.05 10.27
N ARG A 124 10.12 1.21 10.98
CA ARG A 124 9.98 0.91 12.40
C ARG A 124 8.54 0.53 12.71
N THR A 125 8.35 -0.47 13.55
CA THR A 125 7.05 -0.87 14.13
C THR A 125 7.26 -1.15 15.61
N ASP A 126 6.29 -0.83 16.46
CA ASP A 126 6.32 -1.18 17.88
C ASP A 126 5.77 -2.60 18.07
N VAL A 127 6.47 -3.45 18.81
CA VAL A 127 6.06 -4.85 19.03
C VAL A 127 4.80 -4.93 19.92
N ALA A 128 4.61 -3.96 20.83
CA ALA A 128 3.43 -3.92 21.71
C ALA A 128 2.22 -3.27 21.02
N ASP A 129 2.44 -2.44 20.00
CA ASP A 129 1.41 -1.74 19.24
C ASP A 129 1.78 -1.65 17.75
N PRO A 130 1.77 -2.79 17.02
CA PRO A 130 2.29 -2.82 15.66
C PRO A 130 1.41 -2.04 14.68
N VAL A 131 2.06 -1.56 13.63
CA VAL A 131 1.40 -0.94 12.48
C VAL A 131 0.40 -1.94 11.90
N ARG A 132 -0.87 -1.55 11.84
CA ARG A 132 -1.97 -2.37 11.35
C ARG A 132 -3.01 -1.52 10.65
N GLN A 133 -3.94 -2.19 9.97
CA GLN A 133 -5.06 -1.54 9.28
C GLN A 133 -4.59 -0.41 8.33
N LEU A 134 -3.50 -0.67 7.60
CA LEU A 134 -3.02 0.25 6.57
C LEU A 134 -4.11 0.41 5.51
N ASP A 135 -4.62 1.62 5.36
CA ASP A 135 -5.63 1.98 4.37
C ASP A 135 -5.08 3.10 3.48
N CYS A 136 -4.78 2.78 2.23
CA CYS A 136 -4.29 3.72 1.22
C CYS A 136 -5.35 3.89 0.14
N ARG A 137 -5.76 5.13 -0.15
CA ARG A 137 -6.87 5.41 -1.08
C ARG A 137 -6.69 6.76 -1.76
N GLU A 138 -7.35 6.94 -2.89
CA GLU A 138 -7.53 8.26 -3.48
C GLU A 138 -8.16 9.23 -2.47
N LYS A 139 -7.66 10.46 -2.38
CA LYS A 139 -8.04 11.39 -1.31
C LYS A 139 -9.53 11.76 -1.35
N THR A 140 -10.12 11.76 -2.54
CA THR A 140 -11.55 12.03 -2.78
C THR A 140 -12.45 10.83 -2.51
N ALA A 141 -11.88 9.64 -2.27
CA ALA A 141 -12.63 8.44 -1.96
C ALA A 141 -13.33 8.52 -0.60
N SER A 142 -14.52 7.91 -0.51
CA SER A 142 -15.16 7.63 0.77
C SER A 142 -14.26 6.76 1.64
N ALA A 143 -14.12 7.13 2.92
CA ALA A 143 -13.37 6.35 3.91
C ALA A 143 -14.05 5.01 4.26
N THR A 144 -15.33 4.83 3.96
CA THR A 144 -16.08 3.62 4.33
C THR A 144 -16.38 2.70 3.15
N ALA A 145 -16.11 3.14 1.92
CA ALA A 145 -16.31 2.28 0.75
C ALA A 145 -15.43 1.02 0.86
N ARG A 146 -15.89 -0.12 0.36
CA ARG A 146 -15.07 -1.34 0.33
C ARG A 146 -14.61 -1.64 -1.08
N PHE A 147 -15.55 -1.57 -2.01
CA PHE A 147 -15.33 -1.80 -3.43
C PHE A 147 -15.17 -0.49 -4.19
N SER A 148 -14.39 -0.54 -5.26
CA SER A 148 -14.26 0.59 -6.16
C SER A 148 -15.57 0.84 -6.91
N PRO A 149 -15.92 2.11 -7.21
CA PRO A 149 -17.08 2.40 -8.03
C PRO A 149 -17.00 1.74 -9.41
N ALA A 150 -15.80 1.68 -10.02
CA ALA A 150 -15.61 1.03 -11.31
C ALA A 150 -15.93 -0.47 -11.26
N PHE A 151 -15.54 -1.18 -10.19
CA PHE A 151 -15.86 -2.59 -10.00
C PHE A 151 -17.36 -2.84 -9.79
N LEU A 152 -18.07 -1.90 -9.17
CA LEU A 152 -19.53 -2.03 -9.00
C LEU A 152 -20.31 -1.73 -10.28
N ALA A 153 -19.69 -1.07 -11.27
CA ALA A 153 -20.30 -0.71 -12.53
C ALA A 153 -20.08 -1.75 -13.65
N SER A 154 -19.25 -2.77 -13.41
CA SER A 154 -18.94 -3.86 -14.35
C SER A 154 -19.90 -5.05 -14.24
#